data_AF-A0A0V0WHA1-F1
#
_entry.id   AF-A0A0V0WHA1-F1
#
_cell.length_a   1.000
_cell.length_b   1.000
_cell.length_c   1.000
_cell.angle_alpha   90.00
_cell.angle_beta   90.00
_cell.angle_gamma   90.00
#
_symmetry.space_group_name_H-M   'P 1'
#
loop_
_entity.id
_entity.type
_entity.pdbx_description
1 polymer ?
#
loop_
_entity_poly.entity_id
_entity_poly.type
_entity_poly.pdbx_seq_one_letter_code
_entity_poly.pdbx_strand_id
1 'polypeptide(L)'
;LFQFKEICTVQHSVSNVIPWINLVQQYANISFLNDCISICRFIRNFGFCLGVAYSKESKVCFIAVLGNNDDEVYLNEGFHFLTLNDCSKDRENERADNDQPELHVLPFLDEVCQVELYKTSFLSGWSVIIEIRNIVTLQECLTNCAAVMHGMKCSAIYFIHHSCFLLKRMTHFQNYFIRESDSVFAELLFCEPNIRLTVSA
;
A
#
# COMPACT_ATOMS: atom_id res chain seq x y z
N LEU A 1 -0.63 6.33 0.67
CA LEU A 1 -2.06 6.69 0.77
C LEU A 1 -2.45 7.64 -0.35
N PHE A 2 -3.29 7.18 -1.28
CA PHE A 2 -3.67 7.94 -2.47
C PHE A 2 -4.42 9.23 -2.16
N GLN A 3 -5.44 9.18 -1.28
CA GLN A 3 -6.28 10.34 -0.97
C GLN A 3 -5.48 11.56 -0.48
N PHE A 4 -4.38 11.33 0.24
CA PHE A 4 -3.54 12.39 0.80
C PHE A 4 -2.33 12.74 -0.09
N LYS A 5 -2.09 11.96 -1.14
CA LYS A 5 -0.86 11.97 -1.96
C LYS A 5 0.39 11.86 -1.07
N GLU A 6 0.36 10.90 -0.16
CA GLU A 6 1.39 10.69 0.86
C GLU A 6 1.93 9.27 0.84
N ILE A 7 3.17 9.11 1.29
CA ILE A 7 3.68 7.84 1.80
C ILE A 7 3.75 7.95 3.31
N CYS A 8 3.33 6.89 3.99
CA CYS A 8 3.42 6.77 5.43
C CYS A 8 4.39 5.65 5.80
N THR A 9 5.21 5.89 6.81
CA THR A 9 5.98 4.84 7.49
C THR A 9 5.11 4.25 8.58
N VAL A 10 4.96 2.93 8.59
CA VAL A 10 4.24 2.20 9.62
C VAL A 10 5.18 1.22 10.31
N GLN A 11 4.94 0.99 11.59
CA GLN A 11 5.65 -0.03 12.36
C GLN A 11 4.67 -1.13 12.74
N HIS A 12 4.91 -2.34 12.23
CA HIS A 12 4.14 -3.52 12.59
C HIS A 12 4.64 -4.09 13.93
N SER A 13 3.71 -4.31 14.87
CA SER A 13 4.03 -4.97 16.14
C SER A 13 4.13 -6.48 15.95
N VAL A 14 5.17 -7.06 16.52
CA VAL A 14 5.34 -8.51 16.66
C VAL A 14 4.64 -9.07 17.91
N SER A 15 4.27 -8.21 18.85
CA SER A 15 3.56 -8.57 20.09
C SER A 15 2.06 -8.41 19.92
N ASN A 16 1.28 -9.31 20.51
CA ASN A 16 -0.17 -9.19 20.65
C ASN A 16 -0.59 -8.42 21.91
N VAL A 17 0.36 -8.12 22.80
CA VAL A 17 0.16 -7.22 23.94
C VAL A 17 0.78 -5.88 23.59
N ILE A 18 -0.06 -4.86 23.47
CA ILE A 18 0.37 -3.50 23.10
C ILE A 18 0.21 -2.60 24.33
N PRO A 19 1.32 -2.15 24.94
CA PRO A 19 1.27 -1.27 26.11
C PRO A 19 0.95 0.17 25.71
N TRP A 20 0.46 0.93 26.69
CA TRP A 20 0.23 2.39 26.64
C TRP A 20 -0.73 2.84 25.54
N ILE A 21 -1.70 2.00 25.20
CA ILE A 21 -2.72 2.33 24.22
C ILE A 21 -4.12 1.97 24.70
N ASN A 22 -5.11 2.61 24.09
CA ASN A 22 -6.51 2.22 24.17
C ASN A 22 -7.11 2.07 22.77
N LEU A 23 -8.01 1.10 22.57
CA LEU A 23 -8.84 0.99 21.36
C LEU A 23 -10.16 1.73 21.59
N VAL A 24 -10.43 2.78 20.80
CA VAL A 24 -11.55 3.70 21.08
C VAL A 24 -12.64 3.71 20.02
N GLN A 25 -12.33 3.33 18.78
CA GLN A 25 -13.29 3.30 17.68
C GLN A 25 -13.13 2.04 16.87
N GLN A 26 -14.25 1.44 16.47
CA GLN A 26 -14.32 0.23 15.66
C GLN A 26 -14.99 0.54 14.32
N TYR A 27 -14.35 0.12 13.24
CA TYR A 27 -14.87 0.14 11.88
C TYR A 27 -15.00 -1.29 11.37
N ALA A 28 -16.19 -1.65 10.89
CA ALA A 28 -16.47 -2.94 10.28
C ALA A 28 -16.42 -2.85 8.75
N ASN A 29 -16.36 -4.02 8.09
CA ASN A 29 -16.32 -4.16 6.62
C ASN A 29 -15.10 -3.51 5.96
N ILE A 30 -13.99 -3.36 6.69
CA ILE A 30 -12.73 -2.84 6.16
C ILE A 30 -11.97 -3.97 5.48
N SER A 31 -12.02 -3.99 4.15
CA SER A 31 -11.49 -5.10 3.36
C SER A 31 -9.99 -5.06 3.16
N PHE A 32 -9.35 -3.89 3.29
CA PHE A 32 -7.91 -3.72 3.12
C PHE A 32 -7.28 -2.98 4.30
N LEU A 33 -6.06 -3.37 4.68
CA LEU A 33 -5.31 -2.71 5.75
C LEU A 33 -5.05 -1.23 5.39
N ASN A 34 -4.77 -0.95 4.11
CA ASN A 34 -4.52 0.41 3.66
C ASN A 34 -5.72 1.36 3.86
N ASP A 35 -6.95 0.84 3.85
CA ASP A 35 -8.16 1.62 4.17
C ASP A 35 -8.20 1.96 5.66
N CYS A 36 -7.86 0.99 6.53
CA CYS A 36 -7.74 1.20 7.97
C CYS A 36 -6.68 2.27 8.30
N ILE A 37 -5.52 2.21 7.65
CA ILE A 37 -4.46 3.21 7.77
C ILE A 37 -4.94 4.58 7.27
N SER A 38 -5.70 4.63 6.17
CA SER A 38 -6.27 5.87 5.64
C SER A 38 -7.22 6.54 6.63
N ILE A 39 -8.08 5.76 7.31
CA ILE A 39 -8.96 6.25 8.38
C ILE A 39 -8.12 6.83 9.54
N CYS A 40 -7.12 6.09 10.02
CA CYS A 40 -6.22 6.57 11.07
C CYS A 40 -5.51 7.86 10.67
N ARG A 41 -4.98 7.92 9.43
CA ARG A 41 -4.30 9.11 8.91
C ARG A 41 -5.21 10.33 8.87
N PHE A 42 -6.48 10.17 8.46
CA PHE A 42 -7.47 11.24 8.48
C PHE A 42 -7.71 11.76 9.90
N ILE A 43 -7.93 10.85 10.85
CA ILE A 43 -8.25 11.17 12.25
C ILE A 43 -7.05 11.76 12.99
N ARG A 44 -5.83 11.36 12.62
CA ARG A 44 -4.58 11.88 13.22
C ARG A 44 -4.44 13.39 13.09
N ASN A 45 -5.01 14.02 12.06
CA ASN A 45 -5.04 15.49 11.94
C ASN A 45 -5.75 16.18 13.12
N PHE A 46 -6.59 15.44 13.85
CA PHE A 46 -7.30 15.91 15.03
C PHE A 46 -6.65 15.44 16.34
N GLY A 47 -5.48 14.78 16.29
CA GLY A 47 -4.73 14.31 17.46
C GLY A 47 -5.18 12.96 18.03
N PHE A 48 -6.02 12.21 17.32
CA PHE A 48 -6.72 11.03 17.87
C PHE A 48 -6.33 9.68 17.24
N CYS A 49 -5.20 9.56 16.53
CA CYS A 49 -4.73 8.24 16.08
C CYS A 49 -3.22 8.09 16.22
N LEU A 50 -2.81 7.08 16.98
CA LEU A 50 -1.43 6.61 17.09
C LEU A 50 -1.17 5.41 16.18
N GLY A 51 -2.19 4.55 15.99
CA GLY A 51 -2.07 3.34 15.20
C GLY A 51 -3.40 2.65 14.99
N VAL A 52 -3.35 1.47 14.38
CA VAL A 52 -4.51 0.66 14.09
C VAL A 52 -4.31 -0.78 14.52
N ALA A 53 -5.37 -1.42 15.02
CA ALA A 53 -5.44 -2.88 15.09
C ALA A 53 -6.39 -3.37 14.01
N TYR A 54 -5.88 -4.14 13.06
CA TYR A 54 -6.61 -4.58 11.88
C TYR A 54 -6.64 -6.10 11.78
N SER A 55 -7.83 -6.66 11.52
CA SER A 55 -8.00 -8.06 11.13
C SER A 55 -8.55 -8.14 9.72
N LYS A 56 -7.79 -8.80 8.85
CA LYS A 56 -8.17 -9.09 7.47
C LYS A 56 -9.35 -10.05 7.45
N GLU A 57 -9.27 -11.14 8.22
CA GLU A 57 -10.29 -12.19 8.32
C GLU A 57 -11.65 -11.65 8.76
N SER A 58 -11.70 -10.88 9.85
CA SER A 58 -12.96 -10.33 10.36
C SER A 58 -13.36 -9.02 9.68
N LYS A 59 -12.48 -8.44 8.85
CA LYS A 59 -12.64 -7.11 8.22
C LYS A 59 -12.93 -6.00 9.23
N VAL A 60 -12.26 -6.05 10.38
CA VAL A 60 -12.42 -5.09 11.48
C VAL A 60 -11.15 -4.25 11.63
N CYS A 61 -11.34 -2.95 11.78
CA CYS A 61 -10.29 -1.96 12.03
C CYS A 61 -10.61 -1.21 13.33
N PHE A 62 -9.68 -1.23 14.29
CA PHE A 62 -9.74 -0.40 15.48
C PHE A 62 -8.76 0.75 15.39
N ILE A 63 -9.19 1.92 15.87
CA ILE A 63 -8.31 3.07 16.07
C ILE A 63 -7.71 3.01 17.47
N ALA A 64 -6.39 3.08 17.53
CA ALA A 64 -5.64 3.12 18.77
C ALA A 64 -5.16 4.54 19.07
N VAL A 65 -5.36 4.94 20.32
CA VAL A 65 -4.89 6.21 20.90
C VAL A 65 -3.90 5.94 22.01
N LEU A 66 -3.15 6.97 22.40
CA LEU A 66 -2.29 6.92 23.57
C LEU A 66 -3.13 6.68 24.83
N GLY A 67 -2.77 5.66 25.60
CA GLY A 67 -3.30 5.37 26.93
C GLY A 67 -2.37 5.86 28.03
N ASN A 68 -2.73 5.55 29.26
CA ASN A 68 -1.91 5.76 30.44
C ASN A 68 -0.83 4.68 30.57
N ASN A 69 0.09 4.85 31.52
CA ASN A 69 1.21 3.94 31.73
C ASN A 69 0.80 2.50 32.13
N ASP A 70 -0.41 2.35 32.69
CA ASP A 70 -0.96 1.07 33.13
C ASP A 70 -1.91 0.45 32.09
N ASP A 71 -2.20 1.15 30.99
CA ASP A 71 -3.09 0.65 29.94
C ASP A 71 -2.35 -0.33 29.04
N GLU A 72 -2.98 -1.45 28.72
CA GLU A 72 -2.50 -2.42 27.74
C GLU A 72 -3.67 -3.09 27.01
N VAL A 73 -3.45 -3.38 25.74
CA VAL A 73 -4.44 -4.04 24.89
C VAL A 73 -3.92 -5.43 24.51
N TYR A 74 -4.73 -6.43 24.80
CA TYR A 74 -4.53 -7.81 24.35
C TYR A 74 -5.29 -8.03 23.05
N LEU A 75 -4.57 -8.26 21.96
CA LEU A 75 -5.14 -8.54 20.66
C LEU A 75 -5.39 -10.04 20.50
N ASN A 76 -6.59 -10.38 20.02
CA ASN A 76 -6.93 -11.74 19.67
C ASN A 76 -6.12 -12.21 18.45
N GLU A 77 -6.04 -13.53 18.27
CA GLU A 77 -5.47 -14.12 17.05
C GLU A 77 -6.13 -13.53 15.79
N GLY A 78 -5.32 -13.20 14.79
CA GLY A 78 -5.77 -12.59 13.52
C GLY A 78 -5.77 -11.06 13.48
N PHE A 79 -5.60 -10.36 14.61
CA PHE A 79 -5.38 -8.91 14.61
C PHE A 79 -3.89 -8.56 14.51
N HIS A 80 -3.57 -7.61 13.66
CA HIS A 80 -2.24 -7.02 13.51
C HIS A 80 -2.28 -5.56 13.98
N PHE A 81 -1.34 -5.20 14.86
CA PHE A 81 -1.18 -3.81 15.29
C PHE A 81 -0.14 -3.08 14.45
N LEU A 82 -0.47 -1.89 13.97
CA LEU A 82 0.43 -1.01 13.24
C LEU A 82 0.41 0.39 13.83
N THR A 83 1.58 0.88 14.26
CA THR A 83 1.77 2.29 14.60
C THR A 83 1.95 3.10 13.32
N LEU A 84 1.23 4.22 13.23
CA LEU A 84 1.41 5.17 12.14
C LEU A 84 2.48 6.20 12.56
N ASN A 85 3.68 6.12 11.99
CA ASN A 85 4.81 6.95 12.42
C ASN A 85 4.80 8.34 11.77
N ASP A 86 5.27 8.45 10.53
CA ASP A 86 5.30 9.73 9.80
C ASP A 86 4.74 9.54 8.41
N CYS A 87 4.09 10.59 7.89
CA CYS A 87 3.61 10.65 6.53
C CYS A 87 4.16 11.90 5.85
N SER A 88 4.64 11.74 4.62
CA SER A 88 5.19 12.83 3.82
C SER A 88 4.53 12.86 2.44
N LYS A 89 4.37 14.07 1.90
CA LYS A 89 3.90 14.28 0.54
C LYS A 89 4.76 13.53 -0.46
N ASP A 90 4.12 12.92 -1.44
CA ASP A 90 4.74 12.03 -2.41
C ASP A 90 4.24 12.36 -3.81
N ARG A 91 5.06 13.13 -4.53
CA ARG A 91 4.89 13.53 -5.94
C ARG A 91 3.48 14.05 -6.25
N GLU A 92 2.99 14.98 -5.43
CA GLU A 92 1.62 15.50 -5.52
C GLU A 92 1.28 16.01 -6.93
N ASN A 93 2.21 16.75 -7.54
CA ASN A 93 2.04 17.30 -8.88
C ASN A 93 1.93 16.20 -9.96
N GLU A 94 2.73 15.13 -9.85
CA GLU A 94 2.70 14.03 -10.82
C GLU A 94 1.42 13.20 -10.70
N ARG A 95 0.78 13.26 -9.53
CA ARG A 95 -0.41 12.47 -9.18
C ARG A 95 -1.71 13.27 -9.18
N ALA A 96 -1.65 14.57 -9.46
CA ALA A 96 -2.77 15.50 -9.32
C ALA A 96 -3.95 15.09 -10.21
N ASP A 97 -3.67 14.65 -11.43
CA ASP A 97 -4.68 14.32 -12.46
C ASP A 97 -4.94 12.82 -12.62
N ASN A 98 -4.26 11.98 -11.83
CA ASN A 98 -4.43 10.53 -11.88
C ASN A 98 -5.86 10.13 -11.47
N ASP A 99 -6.39 9.09 -12.11
CA ASP A 99 -7.67 8.52 -11.72
C ASP A 99 -7.56 7.79 -10.37
N GLN A 100 -8.69 7.38 -9.80
CA GLN A 100 -8.70 6.57 -8.59
C GLN A 100 -7.91 5.27 -8.81
N PRO A 101 -7.13 4.79 -7.83
CA PRO A 101 -6.39 3.56 -7.97
C PRO A 101 -7.30 2.35 -8.22
N GLU A 102 -6.87 1.47 -9.10
CA GLU A 102 -7.59 0.28 -9.50
C GLU A 102 -7.17 -0.92 -8.64
N LEU A 103 -8.10 -1.83 -8.37
CA LEU A 103 -7.80 -3.09 -7.69
C LEU A 103 -7.53 -4.17 -8.74
N HIS A 104 -6.32 -4.71 -8.73
CA HIS A 104 -5.90 -5.84 -9.56
C HIS A 104 -5.78 -7.10 -8.72
N VAL A 105 -6.62 -8.10 -9.00
CA VAL A 105 -6.44 -9.45 -8.48
C VAL A 105 -5.28 -10.09 -9.23
N LEU A 106 -4.28 -10.62 -8.53
CA LEU A 106 -3.12 -11.31 -9.09
C LEU A 106 -3.22 -12.81 -8.77
N PRO A 107 -3.85 -13.65 -9.62
CA PRO A 107 -4.22 -15.01 -9.26
C PRO A 107 -3.01 -15.91 -8.94
N PHE A 108 -1.89 -15.71 -9.63
CA PHE A 108 -0.67 -16.49 -9.43
C PHE A 108 -0.03 -16.26 -8.04
N LEU A 109 -0.23 -15.08 -7.47
CA LEU A 109 0.29 -14.73 -6.14
C LEU A 109 -0.76 -14.90 -5.04
N ASP A 110 -2.02 -15.16 -5.41
CA ASP A 110 -3.17 -15.09 -4.52
C ASP A 110 -3.26 -13.75 -3.78
N GLU A 111 -2.93 -12.65 -4.45
CA GLU A 111 -2.92 -11.29 -3.89
C GLU A 111 -3.90 -10.35 -4.62
N VAL A 112 -4.26 -9.25 -3.97
CA VAL A 112 -4.90 -8.09 -4.58
C VAL A 112 -4.00 -6.89 -4.37
N CYS A 113 -3.67 -6.20 -5.46
CA CYS A 113 -2.88 -4.99 -5.42
C CYS A 113 -3.75 -3.78 -5.77
N GLN A 114 -3.57 -2.69 -5.03
CA GLN A 114 -4.06 -1.37 -5.44
C GLN A 114 -3.01 -0.68 -6.30
N VAL A 115 -3.39 -0.30 -7.51
CA VAL A 115 -2.49 0.20 -8.55
C VAL A 115 -2.90 1.61 -8.96
N GLU A 116 -1.96 2.55 -8.93
CA GLU A 116 -2.16 3.91 -9.42
C GLU A 116 -1.55 4.08 -10.81
N LEU A 117 -2.38 4.42 -11.79
CA LEU A 117 -1.96 4.71 -13.15
C LEU A 117 -1.60 6.19 -13.27
N TYR A 118 -0.37 6.48 -13.71
CA TYR A 118 0.09 7.84 -13.88
C TYR A 118 -0.34 8.39 -15.24
N LYS A 119 -0.85 9.63 -15.28
CA LYS A 119 -1.18 10.31 -16.55
C LYS A 119 -0.03 11.13 -17.11
N THR A 120 0.72 11.82 -16.24
CA THR A 120 1.89 12.62 -16.64
C THR A 120 2.94 11.77 -17.34
N SER A 121 3.64 12.37 -18.32
CA SER A 121 4.79 11.74 -18.97
C SER A 121 6.09 11.95 -18.20
N PHE A 122 6.14 12.89 -17.27
CA PHE A 122 7.35 13.27 -16.54
C PHE A 122 7.29 12.77 -15.10
N LEU A 123 8.13 11.78 -14.78
CA LEU A 123 8.09 11.03 -13.53
C LEU A 123 9.42 11.11 -12.81
N SER A 124 9.44 11.41 -11.51
CA SER A 124 10.68 11.59 -10.75
C SER A 124 10.97 10.46 -9.77
N GLY A 125 12.25 10.22 -9.47
CA GLY A 125 12.66 9.34 -8.38
C GLY A 125 12.34 7.85 -8.62
N TRP A 126 12.59 7.37 -9.84
CA TRP A 126 12.43 5.97 -10.23
C TRP A 126 13.73 5.42 -10.82
N SER A 127 14.01 4.15 -10.53
CA SER A 127 15.17 3.44 -11.06
C SER A 127 14.72 2.08 -11.61
N VAL A 128 15.15 1.78 -12.84
CA VAL A 128 14.91 0.48 -13.48
C VAL A 128 15.72 -0.59 -12.75
N ILE A 129 15.04 -1.67 -12.37
CA ILE A 129 15.63 -2.88 -11.80
C ILE A 129 16.00 -3.83 -12.93
N ILE A 130 15.05 -4.12 -13.81
CA ILE A 130 15.18 -5.08 -14.92
C ILE A 130 14.15 -4.78 -16.02
N GLU A 131 14.49 -5.16 -17.25
CA GLU A 131 13.58 -5.25 -18.39
C GLU A 131 13.22 -6.71 -18.65
N ILE A 132 11.93 -7.01 -18.75
CA ILE A 132 11.39 -8.32 -19.12
C ILE A 132 10.72 -8.16 -20.49
N ARG A 133 11.23 -8.89 -21.48
CA ARG A 133 10.71 -8.86 -22.86
C ARG A 133 9.63 -9.91 -23.07
N ASN A 134 8.87 -9.73 -24.14
CA ASN A 134 7.78 -10.62 -24.56
C ASN A 134 6.63 -10.71 -23.55
N ILE A 135 6.43 -9.65 -22.76
CA ILE A 135 5.28 -9.53 -21.86
C ILE A 135 4.10 -9.01 -22.67
N VAL A 136 2.98 -9.74 -22.66
CA VAL A 136 1.85 -9.43 -23.56
C VAL A 136 0.82 -8.54 -22.88
N THR A 137 0.70 -8.64 -21.55
CA THR A 137 -0.38 -7.97 -20.82
C THR A 137 0.14 -7.11 -19.67
N LEU A 138 -0.58 -6.03 -19.38
CA LEU A 138 -0.35 -5.21 -18.19
C LEU A 138 -0.41 -6.05 -16.91
N GLN A 139 -1.36 -6.98 -16.83
CA GLN A 139 -1.55 -7.89 -15.71
C GLN A 139 -0.33 -8.77 -15.45
N GLU A 140 0.29 -9.30 -16.50
CA GLU A 140 1.53 -10.08 -16.40
C GLU A 140 2.69 -9.21 -15.90
N CYS A 141 2.80 -7.97 -16.39
CA CYS A 141 3.80 -7.02 -15.93
C CYS A 141 3.63 -6.67 -14.43
N LEU A 142 2.39 -6.38 -14.00
CA LEU A 142 2.05 -6.14 -12.59
C LEU A 142 2.39 -7.34 -11.71
N THR A 143 2.07 -8.56 -12.18
CA THR A 143 2.38 -9.81 -11.47
C THR A 143 3.88 -9.98 -11.27
N ASN A 144 4.69 -9.69 -12.29
CA ASN A 144 6.15 -9.75 -12.18
C ASN A 144 6.71 -8.75 -11.17
N CYS A 145 6.15 -7.54 -11.08
CA CYS A 145 6.56 -6.57 -10.06
C CYS A 145 6.16 -7.01 -8.65
N ALA A 146 4.90 -7.41 -8.45
CA ALA A 146 4.39 -7.84 -7.15
C ALA A 146 5.20 -9.02 -6.58
N ALA A 147 5.53 -10.01 -7.42
CA ALA A 147 6.33 -11.17 -7.03
C ALA A 147 7.69 -10.83 -6.43
N VAL A 148 8.24 -9.66 -6.76
CA VAL A 148 9.58 -9.21 -6.32
C VAL A 148 9.52 -7.90 -5.52
N MET A 149 8.32 -7.51 -5.07
CA MET A 149 8.08 -6.29 -4.29
C MET A 149 8.90 -6.28 -2.99
N HIS A 150 8.91 -7.40 -2.24
CA HIS A 150 9.65 -7.46 -0.98
C HIS A 150 11.15 -7.70 -1.16
N GLY A 151 11.53 -8.56 -2.13
CA GLY A 151 12.91 -8.97 -2.38
C GLY A 151 13.74 -7.93 -3.11
N MET A 152 13.25 -7.42 -4.25
CA MET A 152 13.95 -6.44 -5.09
C MET A 152 13.44 -5.01 -4.91
N LYS A 153 12.45 -4.79 -4.04
CA LYS A 153 11.82 -3.47 -3.81
C LYS A 153 11.16 -2.91 -5.07
N CYS A 154 10.59 -3.78 -5.92
CA CYS A 154 9.76 -3.32 -7.02
C CYS A 154 8.52 -2.60 -6.46
N SER A 155 8.23 -1.43 -7.00
CA SER A 155 7.09 -0.62 -6.58
C SER A 155 6.32 -0.05 -7.78
N ALA A 156 6.90 -0.04 -8.97
CA ALA A 156 6.22 0.41 -10.17
C ALA A 156 6.65 -0.40 -11.39
N ILE A 157 5.84 -0.29 -12.44
CA ILE A 157 6.10 -0.83 -13.76
C ILE A 157 6.04 0.25 -14.82
N TYR A 158 6.81 0.05 -15.87
CA TYR A 158 6.68 0.74 -17.14
C TYR A 158 6.49 -0.31 -18.23
N PHE A 159 5.32 -0.30 -18.88
CA PHE A 159 4.94 -1.28 -19.89
C PHE A 159 4.79 -0.60 -21.26
N ILE A 160 5.61 -1.05 -22.21
CA ILE A 160 5.66 -0.50 -23.56
C ILE A 160 6.13 -1.57 -24.56
N HIS A 161 5.53 -1.65 -25.74
CA HIS A 161 6.00 -2.51 -26.85
C HIS A 161 6.38 -3.95 -26.41
N HIS A 162 5.52 -4.61 -25.64
CA HIS A 162 5.74 -5.94 -25.09
C HIS A 162 6.96 -6.09 -24.15
N SER A 163 7.43 -4.96 -23.61
CA SER A 163 8.53 -4.89 -22.65
C SER A 163 7.99 -4.33 -21.34
N CYS A 164 8.24 -5.06 -20.26
CA CYS A 164 7.89 -4.69 -18.90
C CYS A 164 9.17 -4.32 -18.15
N PHE A 165 9.29 -3.06 -17.80
CA PHE A 165 10.36 -2.58 -16.93
C PHE A 165 9.85 -2.57 -15.50
N LEU A 166 10.58 -3.23 -14.61
CA LEU A 166 10.32 -3.20 -13.18
C LEU A 166 11.12 -2.05 -12.57
N LEU A 167 10.48 -1.23 -11.73
CA LEU A 167 11.10 -0.05 -11.15
C LEU A 167 10.98 -0.05 -9.62
N LYS A 168 12.03 0.47 -8.99
CA LYS A 168 12.04 0.79 -7.56
C LYS A 168 12.03 2.30 -7.35
N ARG A 169 11.50 2.71 -6.20
CA ARG A 169 11.58 4.09 -5.72
C ARG A 169 13.04 4.45 -5.41
N MET A 170 13.43 5.67 -5.75
CA MET A 170 14.70 6.28 -5.35
C MET A 170 14.49 7.23 -4.17
N THR A 171 15.52 7.41 -3.36
CA THR A 171 15.54 8.41 -2.28
C THR A 171 15.75 9.84 -2.79
N HIS A 172 16.30 9.99 -4.00
CA HIS A 172 16.57 11.28 -4.63
C HIS A 172 15.74 11.48 -5.90
N PHE A 173 14.93 12.54 -5.94
CA PHE A 173 13.99 12.85 -7.03
C PHE A 173 14.64 13.59 -8.23
N GLN A 174 15.97 13.69 -8.27
CA GLN A 174 16.67 14.43 -9.33
C GLN A 174 16.72 13.67 -10.66
N ASN A 175 16.48 12.36 -10.63
CA ASN A 175 16.38 11.55 -11.83
C ASN A 175 14.95 11.59 -12.35
N TYR A 176 14.83 11.93 -13.63
CA TYR A 176 13.56 11.98 -14.33
C TYR A 176 13.48 10.84 -15.35
N PHE A 177 12.31 10.23 -15.38
CA PHE A 177 11.90 9.21 -16.30
C PHE A 177 10.82 9.83 -17.21
N ILE A 178 11.07 9.83 -18.51
CA ILE A 178 10.12 10.34 -19.51
C ILE A 178 9.43 9.15 -20.15
N ARG A 179 8.12 9.11 -20.01
CA ARG A 179 7.27 8.05 -20.54
C ARG A 179 6.81 8.38 -21.96
N GLU A 180 6.78 7.38 -22.85
CA GLU A 180 6.14 7.52 -24.17
C GLU A 180 4.61 7.62 -24.04
N SER A 181 3.94 8.19 -25.05
CA SER A 181 2.49 8.46 -24.98
C SER A 181 1.62 7.22 -25.06
N ASP A 182 2.07 6.17 -25.76
CA ASP A 182 1.36 4.91 -26.00
C ASP A 182 1.74 3.80 -25.00
N SER A 183 2.28 4.20 -23.86
CA SER A 183 2.79 3.29 -22.83
C SER A 183 2.11 3.50 -21.50
N VAL A 184 2.26 2.53 -20.60
CA VAL A 184 1.64 2.54 -19.27
C VAL A 184 2.72 2.66 -18.21
N PHE A 185 2.54 3.60 -17.29
CA PHE A 185 3.29 3.64 -16.04
C PHE A 185 2.32 3.44 -14.89
N ALA A 186 2.58 2.43 -14.06
CA ALA A 186 1.70 2.06 -12.97
C ALA A 186 2.51 1.85 -11.70
N GLU A 187 2.08 2.45 -10.59
CA GLU A 187 2.65 2.20 -9.27
C GLU A 187 1.78 1.22 -8.50
N LEU A 188 2.39 0.19 -7.92
CA LEU A 188 1.73 -0.71 -6.97
C LEU A 188 1.81 -0.05 -5.58
N LEU A 189 0.69 0.52 -5.13
CA LEU A 189 0.63 1.24 -3.86
C LEU A 189 0.72 0.29 -2.66
N PHE A 190 0.01 -0.84 -2.74
CA PHE A 190 0.08 -1.93 -1.78
C PHE A 190 -0.45 -3.22 -2.43
N CYS A 191 0.00 -4.36 -1.92
CA CYS A 191 -0.53 -5.68 -2.24
C CYS A 191 -0.85 -6.42 -0.94
N GLU A 192 -1.99 -7.10 -0.89
CA GLU A 192 -2.42 -7.88 0.27
C GLU A 192 -2.92 -9.26 -0.20
N PRO A 193 -2.74 -10.32 0.61
CA PRO A 193 -3.30 -11.63 0.31
C PRO A 193 -4.83 -11.59 0.11
N ASN A 194 -5.32 -12.41 -0.82
CA ASN A 194 -6.74 -12.70 -0.96
C ASN A 194 -7.22 -13.50 0.25
N ILE A 195 -8.35 -13.09 0.84
CA ILE A 195 -9.06 -13.96 1.76
C ILE A 195 -9.95 -14.86 0.92
N ARG A 196 -9.56 -16.12 0.76
CA ARG A 196 -10.51 -17.15 0.38
C ARG A 196 -11.35 -17.46 1.62
N LEU A 197 -12.61 -17.03 1.63
CA LEU A 197 -13.58 -17.60 2.55
C LEU A 197 -13.67 -19.09 2.20
N THR A 198 -12.95 -19.94 2.92
CA THR A 198 -13.26 -21.37 2.90
C THR A 198 -14.65 -21.48 3.53
N VAL A 199 -15.67 -21.59 2.69
CA VAL A 199 -16.97 -22.10 3.13
C VAL A 199 -16.68 -23.54 3.52
N SER A 200 -16.53 -23.78 4.82
CA SER A 200 -16.51 -25.13 5.38
C SER A 200 -17.77 -25.83 4.89
N ALA A 201 -17.59 -26.85 4.06
CA ALA A 201 -18.66 -27.73 3.61
C ALA A 201 -19.16 -28.62 4.76
#